data_AF-A0A2K3P1H8-F1
#
_entry.id   AF-A0A2K3P1H8-F1
#
_cell.length_a   1.000
_cell.length_b   1.000
_cell.length_c   1.000
_cell.angle_alpha   90.00
_cell.angle_beta   90.00
_cell.angle_gamma   90.00
#
_symmetry.space_group_name_H-M   'P 1'
#
loop_
_entity.id
_entity.type
_entity.pdbx_description
1 polymer ?
#
loop_
_entity_poly.entity_id
_entity_poly.type
_entity_poly.pdbx_seq_one_letter_code
_entity_poly.pdbx_strand_id
1 'polypeptide(L)'
;ICVDLWATGDRSLSSHSFLMIRDIASVCTSNMLDVCFVKTYKAFISRSPSEHTHFLRNSFVELCCLDVQKSSNKAMICIRRLGEILLKGWQTKKKEVVDKICSWQYINCIDLWVSFISENIHDYDLQPLLYMLAQIINGVVLLFPGPRYLPLRLRCIQWLNRLAGSSGVFIPVTSLVMNFLEYNITKDGGKPGKVFEFEPLSTIKLPKQWLKSREFQQECVSSTIELLSEHFAQWSYHVSFPELATAPLVYLKKIVEKTSNENFKRVIKRFIDQVELNIDFVQKKRDDAPFSPNDQQSVELFLQAEKRSGNNPFTQYYKSIMRKAVSRKTITKRKSPGKGKKKRMQHSNGVVDGNPTDSLKKQKIKHPNGVVDGNVADSGKN
;
A
#
# COMPACT_ATOMS: atom_id res chain seq x y z
N ILE A 1 -28.29 -3.56 13.91
CA ILE A 1 -28.94 -2.76 12.85
C ILE A 1 -28.04 -1.59 12.44
N CYS A 2 -28.02 -0.43 13.11
CA CYS A 2 -27.28 0.76 12.62
C CYS A 2 -25.80 0.50 12.30
N VAL A 3 -25.07 -0.23 13.17
CA VAL A 3 -23.65 -0.59 12.92
C VAL A 3 -23.48 -1.52 11.73
N ASP A 4 -24.44 -2.43 11.51
CA ASP A 4 -24.41 -3.36 10.38
C ASP A 4 -24.67 -2.62 9.07
N LEU A 5 -25.72 -1.77 9.04
CA LEU A 5 -26.04 -0.89 7.91
C LEU A 5 -24.92 0.12 7.61
N TRP A 6 -24.27 0.64 8.64
CA TRP A 6 -23.05 1.44 8.49
C TRP A 6 -21.96 0.64 7.77
N ALA A 7 -21.68 -0.59 8.21
CA ALA A 7 -20.60 -1.41 7.66
C ALA A 7 -20.90 -2.03 6.28
N THR A 8 -22.15 -2.36 5.95
CA THR A 8 -22.54 -3.09 4.73
C THR A 8 -23.36 -2.30 3.73
N GLY A 9 -23.89 -1.13 4.11
CA GLY A 9 -24.71 -0.28 3.26
C GLY A 9 -23.99 0.28 2.04
N ASP A 10 -24.77 0.88 1.15
CA ASP A 10 -24.23 1.74 0.10
C ASP A 10 -23.71 3.06 0.71
N ARG A 11 -23.11 3.94 -0.11
CA ARG A 11 -22.51 5.18 0.40
C ARG A 11 -23.52 6.06 1.15
N SER A 12 -24.78 6.08 0.71
CA SER A 12 -25.82 6.90 1.36
C SER A 12 -26.26 6.29 2.67
N LEU A 13 -26.64 5.02 2.67
CA LEU A 13 -27.12 4.29 3.84
C LEU A 13 -26.04 4.18 4.92
N SER A 14 -24.78 3.95 4.54
CA SER A 14 -23.65 3.96 5.47
C SER A 14 -23.46 5.33 6.12
N SER A 15 -23.65 6.42 5.38
CA SER A 15 -23.54 7.79 5.89
C SER A 15 -24.65 8.12 6.90
N HIS A 16 -25.92 7.87 6.55
CA HIS A 16 -27.04 8.10 7.47
C HIS A 16 -26.98 7.21 8.71
N SER A 17 -26.57 5.94 8.55
CA SER A 17 -26.37 5.02 9.67
C SER A 17 -25.25 5.47 10.59
N PHE A 18 -24.19 6.08 10.05
CA PHE A 18 -23.11 6.65 10.85
C PHE A 18 -23.59 7.84 11.68
N LEU A 19 -24.33 8.78 11.08
CA LEU A 19 -24.88 9.93 11.79
C LEU A 19 -25.73 9.47 12.99
N MET A 20 -26.62 8.50 12.79
CA MET A 20 -27.39 7.90 13.90
C MET A 20 -26.50 7.27 15.00
N ILE A 21 -25.40 6.59 14.65
CA ILE A 21 -24.47 6.02 15.64
C ILE A 21 -23.78 7.14 16.44
N ARG A 22 -23.35 8.21 15.75
CA ARG A 22 -22.69 9.36 16.35
C ARG A 22 -23.61 10.13 17.28
N ASP A 23 -24.85 10.38 16.85
CA ASP A 23 -25.86 11.11 17.62
C ASP A 23 -26.26 10.30 18.89
N ILE A 24 -26.42 8.97 18.77
CA ILE A 24 -26.61 8.09 19.94
C ILE A 24 -25.39 8.14 20.88
N ALA A 25 -24.18 8.17 20.32
CA ALA A 25 -22.95 8.19 21.11
C ALA A 25 -22.68 9.55 21.80
N SER A 26 -23.20 10.66 21.27
CA SER A 26 -23.06 12.00 21.84
C SER A 26 -24.17 12.36 22.84
N VAL A 27 -25.39 11.89 22.65
CA VAL A 27 -26.55 12.21 23.50
C VAL A 27 -26.65 11.28 24.72
N CYS A 28 -26.20 10.03 24.62
CA CYS A 28 -26.34 9.06 25.70
C CYS A 28 -25.16 9.03 26.67
N THR A 29 -25.39 8.44 27.85
CA THR A 29 -24.37 8.26 28.90
C THR A 29 -23.12 7.52 28.40
N SER A 30 -22.01 7.71 29.09
CA SER A 30 -20.67 7.22 28.69
C SER A 30 -20.60 5.72 28.35
N ASN A 31 -21.52 4.91 28.88
CA ASN A 31 -21.69 3.48 28.55
C ASN A 31 -22.12 3.23 27.09
N MET A 32 -22.90 4.13 26.48
CA MET A 32 -23.36 3.94 25.09
C MET A 32 -22.26 4.22 24.08
N LEU A 33 -21.37 5.20 24.35
CA LEU A 33 -20.16 5.40 23.57
C LEU A 33 -19.29 4.13 23.55
N ASP A 34 -19.17 3.41 24.68
CA ASP A 34 -18.45 2.13 24.73
C ASP A 34 -19.09 1.04 23.86
N VAL A 35 -20.42 0.94 23.89
CA VAL A 35 -21.16 -0.04 23.08
C VAL A 35 -21.05 0.30 21.58
N CYS A 36 -21.19 1.57 21.21
CA CYS A 36 -20.99 2.04 19.84
C CYS A 36 -19.57 1.73 19.36
N PHE A 37 -18.54 2.15 20.12
CA PHE A 37 -17.13 1.88 19.83
C PHE A 37 -16.87 0.38 19.63
N VAL A 38 -17.27 -0.49 20.57
CA VAL A 38 -16.93 -1.93 20.49
C VAL A 38 -17.61 -2.59 19.30
N LYS A 39 -18.84 -2.20 18.97
CA LYS A 39 -19.56 -2.73 17.81
C LYS A 39 -18.96 -2.22 16.50
N THR A 40 -18.73 -0.92 16.34
CA THR A 40 -18.16 -0.34 15.10
C THR A 40 -16.72 -0.83 14.87
N TYR A 41 -15.91 -0.92 15.93
CA TYR A 41 -14.55 -1.46 15.86
C TYR A 41 -14.53 -2.90 15.32
N LYS A 42 -15.33 -3.79 15.90
CA LYS A 42 -15.46 -5.20 15.45
C LYS A 42 -15.97 -5.29 14.01
N ALA A 43 -16.95 -4.47 13.65
CA ALA A 43 -17.51 -4.42 12.31
C ALA A 43 -16.52 -3.86 11.27
N PHE A 44 -15.59 -2.99 11.65
CA PHE A 44 -14.54 -2.49 10.77
C PHE A 44 -13.40 -3.51 10.59
N ILE A 45 -12.78 -3.98 11.68
CA ILE A 45 -11.57 -4.82 11.59
C ILE A 45 -11.82 -6.16 10.90
N SER A 46 -13.03 -6.71 10.99
CA SER A 46 -13.38 -8.01 10.39
C SER A 46 -13.49 -7.98 8.85
N ARG A 47 -13.46 -6.81 8.22
CA ARG A 47 -13.73 -6.67 6.77
C ARG A 47 -12.47 -6.79 5.92
N SER A 48 -12.62 -7.41 4.77
CA SER A 48 -11.69 -7.22 3.65
C SER A 48 -11.75 -5.76 3.17
N PRO A 49 -10.64 -5.19 2.67
CA PRO A 49 -10.61 -3.84 2.15
C PRO A 49 -11.47 -3.69 0.89
N SER A 50 -12.04 -2.50 0.74
CA SER A 50 -12.94 -2.11 -0.33
C SER A 50 -12.87 -0.60 -0.53
N GLU A 51 -13.55 -0.05 -1.53
CA GLU A 51 -13.65 1.41 -1.69
C GLU A 51 -14.32 2.09 -0.49
N HIS A 52 -15.19 1.37 0.24
CA HIS A 52 -15.87 1.85 1.44
C HIS A 52 -14.96 1.88 2.68
N THR A 53 -13.81 1.19 2.68
CA THR A 53 -12.93 1.07 3.85
C THR A 53 -12.41 2.44 4.33
N HIS A 54 -12.13 3.37 3.42
CA HIS A 54 -11.73 4.74 3.79
C HIS A 54 -12.85 5.49 4.52
N PHE A 55 -14.10 5.37 4.07
CA PHE A 55 -15.25 5.99 4.73
C PHE A 55 -15.43 5.40 6.14
N LEU A 56 -15.50 4.07 6.26
CA LEU A 56 -15.70 3.40 7.56
C LEU A 56 -14.60 3.75 8.57
N ARG A 57 -13.34 3.81 8.13
CA ARG A 57 -12.22 4.19 8.98
C ARG A 57 -12.35 5.63 9.48
N ASN A 58 -12.65 6.57 8.57
CA ASN A 58 -12.79 7.98 8.93
C ASN A 58 -14.00 8.20 9.86
N SER A 59 -15.14 7.55 9.60
CA SER A 59 -16.29 7.52 10.51
C SER A 59 -15.95 7.00 11.90
N PHE A 60 -15.17 5.91 12.00
CA PHE A 60 -14.75 5.39 13.29
C PHE A 60 -13.81 6.37 14.03
N VAL A 61 -12.89 7.03 13.31
CA VAL A 61 -12.02 8.06 13.91
C VAL A 61 -12.85 9.24 14.41
N GLU A 62 -13.84 9.72 13.65
CA GLU A 62 -14.77 10.77 14.10
C GLU A 62 -15.54 10.35 15.37
N LEU A 63 -16.00 9.09 15.45
CA LEU A 63 -16.62 8.54 16.66
C LEU A 63 -15.66 8.53 17.86
N CYS A 64 -14.37 8.23 17.64
CA CYS A 64 -13.34 8.31 18.68
C CYS A 64 -13.04 9.75 19.13
N CYS A 65 -13.23 10.74 18.26
CA CYS A 65 -13.00 12.15 18.59
C CYS A 65 -14.07 12.73 19.54
N LEU A 66 -15.20 12.04 19.76
CA LEU A 66 -16.18 12.42 20.79
C LEU A 66 -15.60 12.34 22.22
N ASP A 67 -14.65 11.42 22.46
CA ASP A 67 -13.90 11.31 23.70
C ASP A 67 -12.52 10.70 23.39
N VAL A 68 -11.55 11.57 23.10
CA VAL A 68 -10.20 11.17 22.71
C VAL A 68 -9.47 10.47 23.86
N GLN A 69 -9.71 10.86 25.12
CA GLN A 69 -9.07 10.26 26.29
C GLN A 69 -9.59 8.84 26.56
N LYS A 70 -10.90 8.61 26.44
CA LYS A 70 -11.47 7.26 26.56
C LYS A 70 -11.09 6.38 25.36
N SER A 71 -11.01 6.98 24.17
CA SER A 71 -10.58 6.29 22.95
C SER A 71 -9.10 5.92 22.95
N SER A 72 -8.21 6.78 23.45
CA SER A 72 -6.76 6.53 23.58
C SER A 72 -6.47 5.39 24.56
N ASN A 73 -7.22 5.29 25.65
CA ASN A 73 -7.15 4.16 26.57
C ASN A 73 -7.53 2.81 25.90
N LYS A 74 -8.55 2.81 25.05
CA LYS A 74 -8.91 1.61 24.24
C LYS A 74 -7.87 1.33 23.15
N ALA A 75 -7.29 2.37 22.55
CA ALA A 75 -6.19 2.28 21.59
C ALA A 75 -4.99 1.58 22.22
N MET A 76 -4.59 1.99 23.43
CA MET A 76 -3.48 1.41 24.19
C MET A 76 -3.63 -0.11 24.35
N ILE A 77 -4.81 -0.58 24.76
CA ILE A 77 -5.11 -2.02 24.93
C ILE A 77 -4.99 -2.75 23.57
N CYS A 78 -5.55 -2.17 22.50
CA CYS A 78 -5.53 -2.78 21.18
C CYS A 78 -4.12 -2.83 20.57
N ILE A 79 -3.34 -1.74 20.69
CA ILE A 79 -1.97 -1.63 20.18
C ILE A 79 -1.02 -2.55 20.97
N ARG A 80 -1.13 -2.62 22.30
CA ARG A 80 -0.39 -3.61 23.11
C ARG A 80 -0.66 -5.04 22.64
N ARG A 81 -1.92 -5.38 22.35
CA ARG A 81 -2.29 -6.70 21.83
C ARG A 81 -1.75 -6.98 20.42
N LEU A 82 -1.62 -5.97 19.55
CA LEU A 82 -0.90 -6.12 18.28
C LEU A 82 0.58 -6.47 18.54
N GLY A 83 1.23 -5.73 19.46
CA GLY A 83 2.62 -5.98 19.88
C GLY A 83 2.86 -7.39 20.42
N GLU A 84 1.99 -7.89 21.30
CA GLU A 84 2.06 -9.27 21.81
C GLU A 84 1.98 -10.33 20.70
N ILE A 85 1.11 -10.14 19.71
CA ILE A 85 0.96 -11.07 18.58
C ILE A 85 2.22 -11.02 17.70
N LEU A 86 2.77 -9.82 17.45
CA LEU A 86 4.00 -9.63 16.70
C LEU A 86 5.21 -10.29 17.39
N LEU A 87 5.36 -10.08 18.70
CA LEU A 87 6.43 -10.68 19.51
C LEU A 87 6.36 -12.21 19.47
N LYS A 88 5.17 -12.79 19.62
CA LYS A 88 4.95 -14.24 19.47
C LYS A 88 5.27 -14.73 18.05
N GLY A 89 5.00 -13.92 17.03
CA GLY A 89 5.37 -14.20 15.64
C GLY A 89 6.89 -14.30 15.46
N TRP A 90 7.63 -13.35 16.03
CA TRP A 90 9.10 -13.33 16.02
C TRP A 90 9.73 -14.49 16.80
N GLN A 91 9.24 -14.76 18.02
CA GLN A 91 9.75 -15.82 18.89
C GLN A 91 9.49 -17.22 18.33
N THR A 92 8.23 -17.50 17.93
CA THR A 92 7.83 -18.87 17.59
C THR A 92 7.97 -19.19 16.10
N LYS A 93 7.94 -18.18 15.23
CA LYS A 93 7.88 -18.30 13.76
C LYS A 93 6.79 -19.26 13.24
N LYS A 94 5.80 -19.60 14.09
CA LYS A 94 4.70 -20.51 13.75
C LYS A 94 3.83 -19.88 12.67
N LYS A 95 3.56 -20.66 11.62
CA LYS A 95 2.80 -20.23 10.44
C LYS A 95 1.47 -19.56 10.81
N GLU A 96 0.72 -20.14 11.75
CA GLU A 96 -0.56 -19.59 12.23
C GLU A 96 -0.46 -18.17 12.78
N VAL A 97 0.59 -17.88 13.56
CA VAL A 97 0.82 -16.55 14.15
C VAL A 97 1.25 -15.56 13.07
N VAL A 98 2.11 -16.00 12.15
CA VAL A 98 2.58 -15.20 11.01
C VAL A 98 1.42 -14.88 10.04
N ASP A 99 0.56 -15.85 9.74
CA ASP A 99 -0.63 -15.67 8.91
C ASP A 99 -1.66 -14.75 9.61
N LYS A 100 -1.75 -14.78 10.95
CA LYS A 100 -2.56 -13.82 11.73
C LYS A 100 -2.05 -12.38 11.64
N ILE A 101 -0.73 -12.16 11.67
CA ILE A 101 -0.13 -10.83 11.44
C ILE A 101 -0.35 -10.40 9.98
N CYS A 102 -0.26 -11.34 9.04
CA CYS A 102 -0.54 -11.15 7.62
C CYS A 102 -2.05 -11.17 7.26
N SER A 103 -2.93 -10.80 8.20
CA SER A 103 -4.39 -10.77 8.00
C SER A 103 -4.94 -9.35 7.82
N TRP A 104 -6.07 -9.22 7.12
CA TRP A 104 -6.78 -7.93 7.02
C TRP A 104 -7.20 -7.39 8.38
N GLN A 105 -7.54 -8.24 9.34
CA GLN A 105 -7.89 -7.80 10.70
C GLN A 105 -6.74 -7.08 11.40
N TYR A 106 -5.52 -7.62 11.28
CA TYR A 106 -4.32 -7.01 11.86
C TYR A 106 -3.94 -5.70 11.13
N ILE A 107 -4.00 -5.70 9.81
CA ILE A 107 -3.73 -4.55 8.93
C ILE A 107 -4.73 -3.40 9.18
N ASN A 108 -6.03 -3.69 9.23
CA ASN A 108 -7.07 -2.71 9.48
C ASN A 108 -6.94 -2.09 10.87
N CYS A 109 -6.58 -2.89 11.88
CA CYS A 109 -6.34 -2.39 13.23
C CYS A 109 -5.20 -1.35 13.25
N ILE A 110 -4.09 -1.62 12.56
CA ILE A 110 -3.00 -0.64 12.42
C ILE A 110 -3.47 0.61 11.66
N ASP A 111 -4.12 0.46 10.50
CA ASP A 111 -4.60 1.58 9.67
C ASP A 111 -5.55 2.52 10.43
N LEU A 112 -6.39 1.94 11.29
CA LEU A 112 -7.32 2.65 12.17
C LEU A 112 -6.58 3.49 13.21
N TRP A 113 -5.64 2.88 13.94
CA TRP A 113 -4.92 3.57 15.01
C TRP A 113 -3.89 4.58 14.49
N VAL A 114 -3.27 4.30 13.34
CA VAL A 114 -2.48 5.31 12.61
C VAL A 114 -3.37 6.51 12.27
N SER A 115 -4.60 6.27 11.80
CA SER A 115 -5.52 7.37 11.45
C SER A 115 -5.98 8.17 12.65
N PHE A 116 -6.33 7.50 13.76
CA PHE A 116 -6.74 8.17 15.00
C PHE A 116 -5.60 9.03 15.60
N ILE A 117 -4.39 8.48 15.68
CA ILE A 117 -3.22 9.23 16.17
C ILE A 117 -2.92 10.41 15.26
N SER A 118 -2.86 10.20 13.93
CA SER A 118 -2.55 11.28 12.98
C SER A 118 -3.55 12.44 12.97
N GLU A 119 -4.79 12.22 13.42
CA GLU A 119 -5.81 13.26 13.50
C GLU A 119 -5.74 14.05 14.83
N ASN A 120 -5.28 13.42 15.92
CA ASN A 120 -5.40 13.94 17.29
C ASN A 120 -4.06 14.26 17.98
N ILE A 121 -2.91 13.90 17.39
CA ILE A 121 -1.57 14.05 18.01
C ILE A 121 -1.14 15.51 18.28
N HIS A 122 -1.78 16.48 17.63
CA HIS A 122 -1.50 17.91 17.86
C HIS A 122 -2.16 18.44 19.15
N ASP A 123 -3.38 17.99 19.45
CA ASP A 123 -4.21 18.51 20.54
C ASP A 123 -4.16 17.64 21.80
N TYR A 124 -3.64 16.41 21.70
CA TYR A 124 -3.63 15.42 22.77
C TYR A 124 -2.29 14.69 22.88
N ASP A 125 -1.84 14.39 24.10
CA ASP A 125 -0.68 13.53 24.33
C ASP A 125 -0.98 12.07 23.95
N LEU A 126 -0.68 11.75 22.69
CA LEU A 126 -0.72 10.41 22.14
C LEU A 126 0.69 9.89 21.79
N GLN A 127 1.76 10.55 22.28
CA GLN A 127 3.14 10.16 21.98
C GLN A 127 3.47 8.71 22.40
N PRO A 128 3.03 8.20 23.57
CA PRO A 128 3.25 6.79 23.93
C PRO A 128 2.60 5.80 22.95
N LEU A 129 1.44 6.15 22.37
CA LEU A 129 0.76 5.34 21.37
C LEU A 129 1.48 5.40 20.02
N LEU A 130 1.96 6.59 19.63
CA LEU A 130 2.73 6.81 18.41
C LEU A 130 4.00 5.96 18.39
N TYR A 131 4.82 6.02 19.46
CA TYR A 131 6.06 5.26 19.51
C TYR A 131 5.81 3.75 19.50
N MET A 132 4.84 3.27 20.29
CA MET A 132 4.48 1.85 20.32
C MET A 132 3.98 1.35 18.95
N LEU A 133 3.14 2.14 18.26
CA LEU A 133 2.61 1.77 16.96
C LEU A 133 3.70 1.83 15.87
N ALA A 134 4.59 2.83 15.89
CA ALA A 134 5.72 2.91 14.99
C ALA A 134 6.69 1.72 15.17
N GLN A 135 6.96 1.29 16.40
CA GLN A 135 7.74 0.08 16.69
C GLN A 135 7.07 -1.18 16.13
N ILE A 136 5.75 -1.33 16.32
CA ILE A 136 4.98 -2.47 15.78
C ILE A 136 5.04 -2.48 14.25
N ILE A 137 4.84 -1.33 13.59
CA ILE A 137 4.89 -1.24 12.12
C ILE A 137 6.29 -1.60 11.60
N ASN A 138 7.35 -1.08 12.23
CA ASN A 138 8.73 -1.46 11.90
C ASN A 138 8.96 -2.98 12.06
N GLY A 139 8.53 -3.57 13.18
CA GLY A 139 8.66 -5.00 13.43
C GLY A 139 7.86 -5.87 12.44
N VAL A 140 6.74 -5.38 11.89
CA VAL A 140 6.02 -6.03 10.78
C VAL A 140 6.83 -5.96 9.49
N VAL A 141 7.39 -4.80 9.12
CA VAL A 141 8.23 -4.67 7.90
C VAL A 141 9.41 -5.63 7.94
N LEU A 142 10.08 -5.74 9.09
CA LEU A 142 11.23 -6.61 9.30
C LEU A 142 10.87 -8.11 9.33
N LEU A 143 9.65 -8.47 9.78
CA LEU A 143 9.18 -9.86 9.80
C LEU A 143 8.87 -10.40 8.40
N PHE A 144 8.54 -9.51 7.44
CA PHE A 144 8.15 -9.87 6.08
C PHE A 144 9.12 -9.34 5.00
N PRO A 145 10.43 -9.69 5.04
CA PRO A 145 11.43 -9.10 4.16
C PRO A 145 11.29 -9.51 2.69
N GLY A 146 10.58 -10.61 2.39
CA GLY A 146 10.50 -11.16 1.03
C GLY A 146 9.67 -10.31 0.05
N PRO A 147 10.04 -10.25 -1.24
CA PRO A 147 9.39 -9.40 -2.26
C PRO A 147 7.89 -9.68 -2.47
N ARG A 148 7.39 -10.86 -2.06
CA ARG A 148 5.96 -11.17 -2.06
C ARG A 148 5.13 -10.25 -1.16
N TYR A 149 5.72 -9.68 -0.13
CA TYR A 149 5.07 -8.81 0.84
C TYR A 149 5.31 -7.32 0.56
N LEU A 150 5.75 -6.98 -0.66
CA LEU A 150 5.86 -5.59 -1.11
C LEU A 150 4.58 -4.79 -0.76
N PRO A 151 3.34 -5.22 -1.05
CA PRO A 151 2.14 -4.41 -0.78
C PRO A 151 1.93 -4.12 0.72
N LEU A 152 2.21 -5.10 1.58
CA LEU A 152 2.18 -4.93 3.04
C LEU A 152 3.24 -3.92 3.50
N ARG A 153 4.46 -4.01 2.96
CA ARG A 153 5.56 -3.10 3.32
C ARG A 153 5.33 -1.67 2.81
N LEU A 154 4.74 -1.50 1.63
CA LEU A 154 4.32 -0.19 1.12
C LEU A 154 3.35 0.49 2.09
N ARG A 155 2.32 -0.22 2.56
CA ARG A 155 1.38 0.31 3.57
C ARG A 155 2.07 0.67 4.87
N CYS A 156 2.96 -0.20 5.35
CA CYS A 156 3.71 0.05 6.58
C CYS A 156 4.52 1.35 6.48
N ILE A 157 5.22 1.57 5.37
CA ILE A 157 6.01 2.79 5.18
C ILE A 157 5.11 4.02 4.98
N GLN A 158 3.96 3.89 4.30
CA GLN A 158 2.95 4.96 4.22
C GLN A 158 2.41 5.35 5.60
N TRP A 159 2.19 4.37 6.50
CA TRP A 159 1.78 4.64 7.87
C TRP A 159 2.89 5.34 8.68
N LEU A 160 4.16 4.92 8.54
CA LEU A 160 5.29 5.58 9.19
C LEU A 160 5.45 7.03 8.69
N ASN A 161 5.38 7.25 7.37
CA ASN A 161 5.37 8.59 6.78
C ASN A 161 4.19 9.43 7.29
N ARG A 162 2.98 8.86 7.40
CA ARG A 162 1.81 9.59 7.90
C ARG A 162 1.97 9.98 9.37
N LEU A 163 2.43 9.06 10.22
CA LEU A 163 2.71 9.34 11.64
C LEU A 163 3.77 10.43 11.80
N ALA A 164 4.86 10.38 11.03
CA ALA A 164 5.90 11.40 11.04
C ALA A 164 5.36 12.78 10.61
N GLY A 165 4.62 12.81 9.49
CA GLY A 165 4.04 14.03 8.93
C GLY A 165 2.98 14.70 9.82
N SER A 166 2.22 13.92 10.60
CA SER A 166 1.24 14.44 11.57
C SER A 166 1.85 14.82 12.92
N SER A 167 2.89 14.14 13.39
CA SER A 167 3.45 14.39 14.72
C SER A 167 4.60 15.38 14.75
N GLY A 168 5.23 15.66 13.62
CA GLY A 168 6.52 16.36 13.57
C GLY A 168 7.70 15.53 14.10
N VAL A 169 7.48 14.26 14.49
CA VAL A 169 8.55 13.37 14.97
C VAL A 169 9.24 12.70 13.79
N PHE A 170 10.58 12.74 13.76
CA PHE A 170 11.35 12.06 12.73
C PHE A 170 11.27 10.53 12.88
N ILE A 171 10.69 9.87 11.86
CA ILE A 171 10.64 8.41 11.75
C ILE A 171 11.46 7.99 10.53
N PRO A 172 12.62 7.32 10.70
CA PRO A 172 13.48 6.95 9.57
C PRO A 172 12.87 5.79 8.77
N VAL A 173 12.51 6.05 7.51
CA VAL A 173 11.97 5.01 6.61
C VAL A 173 12.93 4.61 5.48
N THR A 174 13.99 5.40 5.22
CA THR A 174 14.88 5.25 4.06
C THR A 174 15.36 3.81 3.87
N SER A 175 15.94 3.19 4.90
CA SER A 175 16.47 1.82 4.82
C SER A 175 15.40 0.79 4.47
N LEU A 176 14.17 0.97 4.97
CA LEU A 176 13.03 0.08 4.68
C LEU A 176 12.62 0.12 3.21
N VAL A 177 12.69 1.31 2.60
CA VAL A 177 12.36 1.56 1.18
C VAL A 177 13.46 1.08 0.25
N MET A 178 14.74 1.37 0.55
CA MET A 178 15.87 1.07 -0.35
C MET A 178 15.96 -0.40 -0.73
N ASN A 179 15.65 -1.29 0.23
CA ASN A 179 15.53 -2.73 0.04
C ASN A 179 14.65 -3.16 -1.17
N PHE A 180 13.68 -2.34 -1.60
CA PHE A 180 12.83 -2.64 -2.76
C PHE A 180 13.63 -2.65 -4.07
N LEU A 181 14.70 -1.85 -4.15
CA LEU A 181 15.52 -1.74 -5.36
C LEU A 181 16.40 -2.99 -5.57
N GLU A 182 16.61 -3.79 -4.53
CA GLU A 182 17.39 -5.03 -4.57
C GLU A 182 16.59 -6.22 -5.14
N TYR A 183 15.26 -6.11 -5.25
CA TYR A 183 14.36 -7.18 -5.69
C TYR A 183 14.33 -7.40 -7.20
N ASN A 184 15.51 -7.61 -7.81
CA ASN A 184 15.73 -7.90 -9.24
C ASN A 184 15.64 -6.71 -10.20
N ILE A 185 15.98 -5.48 -9.80
CA ILE A 185 16.17 -4.37 -10.77
C ILE A 185 17.43 -4.57 -11.63
N THR A 186 18.44 -5.26 -11.10
CA THR A 186 19.74 -5.50 -11.72
C THR A 186 19.79 -6.68 -12.71
N LYS A 187 18.64 -7.28 -13.05
CA LYS A 187 18.56 -8.41 -13.99
C LYS A 187 17.67 -8.04 -15.17
N ASP A 188 18.28 -7.99 -16.35
CA ASP A 188 17.55 -7.89 -17.62
C ASP A 188 16.69 -9.13 -17.89
N GLY A 189 15.66 -8.96 -18.73
CA GLY A 189 14.83 -10.07 -19.20
C GLY A 189 13.53 -10.32 -18.44
N GLY A 190 12.96 -9.30 -17.79
CA GLY A 190 11.58 -9.35 -17.29
C GLY A 190 10.59 -9.56 -18.44
N LYS A 191 10.15 -10.81 -18.65
CA LYS A 191 9.14 -11.16 -19.66
C LYS A 191 7.84 -10.37 -19.39
N PRO A 192 7.08 -9.95 -20.43
CA PRO A 192 5.76 -9.37 -20.23
C PRO A 192 4.90 -10.38 -19.46
N GLY A 193 4.49 -9.99 -18.25
CA GLY A 193 3.72 -10.88 -17.39
C GLY A 193 2.33 -11.14 -17.96
N LYS A 194 1.72 -12.29 -17.60
CA LYS A 194 0.25 -12.35 -17.60
C LYS A 194 -0.25 -11.18 -16.76
N VAL A 195 -1.20 -10.41 -17.30
CA VAL A 195 -1.74 -9.21 -16.65
C VAL A 195 -2.30 -9.59 -15.29
N PHE A 196 -1.50 -9.36 -14.25
CA PHE A 196 -1.94 -9.36 -12.87
C PHE A 196 -2.39 -7.93 -12.59
N GLU A 197 -3.69 -7.77 -12.40
CA GLU A 197 -4.28 -6.50 -12.00
C GLU A 197 -3.88 -6.24 -10.55
N PHE A 198 -2.71 -5.63 -10.37
CA PHE A 198 -2.22 -5.25 -9.05
C PHE A 198 -3.11 -4.12 -8.52
N GLU A 199 -4.03 -4.47 -7.63
CA GLU A 199 -4.73 -3.51 -6.79
C GLU A 199 -3.99 -3.41 -5.43
N PRO A 200 -3.30 -2.28 -5.16
CA PRO A 200 -2.58 -2.08 -3.90
C PRO A 200 -3.52 -2.11 -2.68
N LEU A 201 -4.80 -1.76 -2.90
CA LEU A 201 -5.83 -1.64 -1.87
C LEU A 201 -6.40 -3.00 -1.41
N SER A 202 -6.31 -4.07 -2.20
CA SER A 202 -6.91 -5.39 -1.89
C SER A 202 -5.92 -6.55 -1.84
N THR A 203 -4.61 -6.28 -2.01
CA THR A 203 -3.55 -7.31 -1.98
C THR A 203 -2.64 -7.16 -0.76
N ILE A 204 -2.50 -8.21 0.07
CA ILE A 204 -1.44 -8.29 1.10
C ILE A 204 -0.16 -8.94 0.54
N LYS A 205 -0.33 -9.99 -0.28
CA LYS A 205 0.73 -10.94 -0.66
C LYS A 205 0.65 -11.29 -2.15
N LEU A 206 1.71 -10.98 -2.88
CA LEU A 206 1.78 -11.14 -4.33
C LEU A 206 1.93 -12.63 -4.75
N PRO A 207 1.40 -13.02 -5.92
CA PRO A 207 1.70 -14.31 -6.55
C PRO A 207 3.18 -14.46 -6.90
N LYS A 208 3.76 -15.66 -6.72
CA LYS A 208 5.19 -15.92 -7.04
C LYS A 208 5.57 -15.59 -8.48
N GLN A 209 4.64 -15.80 -9.42
CA GLN A 209 4.84 -15.54 -10.86
C GLN A 209 5.05 -14.06 -11.20
N TRP A 210 4.49 -13.14 -10.41
CA TRP A 210 4.56 -11.70 -10.72
C TRP A 210 5.91 -11.08 -10.38
N LEU A 211 6.67 -11.68 -9.44
CA LEU A 211 7.95 -11.17 -8.95
C LEU A 211 9.06 -11.10 -10.02
N LYS A 212 8.87 -11.75 -11.18
CA LYS A 212 9.79 -11.76 -12.32
C LYS A 212 9.32 -10.86 -13.47
N SER A 213 8.18 -10.19 -13.33
CA SER A 213 7.59 -9.40 -14.39
C SER A 213 8.15 -7.98 -14.40
N ARG A 214 8.12 -7.33 -15.57
CA ARG A 214 8.56 -5.94 -15.73
C ARG A 214 7.69 -4.97 -14.91
N GLU A 215 6.42 -5.31 -14.72
CA GLU A 215 5.47 -4.53 -13.91
C GLU A 215 5.87 -4.53 -12.43
N PHE A 216 6.35 -5.67 -11.88
CA PHE A 216 6.88 -5.71 -10.51
C PHE A 216 8.14 -4.85 -10.34
N GLN A 217 9.08 -4.88 -11.30
CA GLN A 217 10.26 -4.02 -11.27
C GLN A 217 9.88 -2.53 -11.33
N GLN A 218 8.95 -2.17 -12.23
CA GLN A 218 8.43 -0.81 -12.36
C GLN A 218 7.70 -0.35 -11.10
N GLU A 219 6.95 -1.24 -10.44
CA GLU A 219 6.28 -0.96 -9.17
C GLU A 219 7.29 -0.71 -8.05
N CYS A 220 8.35 -1.53 -7.93
CA CYS A 220 9.43 -1.32 -6.95
C CYS A 220 10.08 0.06 -7.12
N VAL A 221 10.52 0.42 -8.33
CA VAL A 221 11.09 1.76 -8.61
C VAL A 221 10.08 2.86 -8.29
N SER A 222 8.85 2.71 -8.78
CA SER A 222 7.79 3.72 -8.64
C SER A 222 7.45 4.00 -7.18
N SER A 223 7.24 2.94 -6.41
CA SER A 223 6.93 3.01 -5.00
C SER A 223 8.12 3.53 -4.18
N THR A 224 9.36 3.17 -4.52
CA THR A 224 10.55 3.74 -3.87
C THR A 224 10.60 5.26 -4.03
N ILE A 225 10.38 5.76 -5.24
CA ILE A 225 10.38 7.21 -5.51
C ILE A 225 9.17 7.89 -4.86
N GLU A 226 7.98 7.28 -4.85
CA GLU A 226 6.82 7.81 -4.10
C GLU A 226 7.15 7.99 -2.61
N LEU A 227 7.59 6.92 -1.93
CA LEU A 227 7.78 6.92 -0.48
C LEU A 227 8.96 7.77 -0.01
N LEU A 228 10.06 7.81 -0.78
CA LEU A 228 11.19 8.70 -0.47
C LEU A 228 10.84 10.17 -0.77
N SER A 229 10.06 10.46 -1.81
CA SER A 229 9.60 11.82 -2.08
C SER A 229 8.70 12.33 -0.96
N GLU A 230 7.79 11.48 -0.45
CA GLU A 230 6.94 11.80 0.70
C GLU A 230 7.76 12.03 1.97
N HIS A 231 8.68 11.12 2.30
CA HIS A 231 9.55 11.25 3.47
C HIS A 231 10.40 12.53 3.40
N PHE A 232 11.13 12.75 2.30
CA PHE A 232 11.98 13.93 2.16
C PHE A 232 11.20 15.24 2.08
N ALA A 233 9.97 15.25 1.54
CA ALA A 233 9.17 16.47 1.49
C ALA A 233 8.85 17.00 2.89
N GLN A 234 8.63 16.12 3.87
CA GLN A 234 8.38 16.49 5.28
C GLN A 234 9.56 17.26 5.88
N TRP A 235 10.79 16.82 5.58
CA TRP A 235 12.04 17.35 6.13
C TRP A 235 12.76 18.34 5.20
N SER A 236 12.20 18.65 4.03
CA SER A 236 12.87 19.42 2.96
C SER A 236 13.27 20.87 3.30
N TYR A 237 12.79 21.39 4.42
CA TYR A 237 13.14 22.72 4.95
C TYR A 237 13.89 22.64 6.29
N HIS A 238 14.17 21.45 6.81
CA HIS A 238 14.85 21.26 8.09
C HIS A 238 16.36 21.48 7.95
N VAL A 239 17.00 22.09 8.95
CA VAL A 239 18.44 22.44 8.94
C VAL A 239 19.37 21.22 8.72
N SER A 240 18.93 20.04 9.14
CA SER A 240 19.64 18.75 8.97
C SER A 240 19.27 17.97 7.70
N PHE A 241 18.56 18.58 6.74
CA PHE A 241 18.21 17.92 5.49
C PHE A 241 19.42 17.41 4.68
N PRO A 242 20.54 18.15 4.56
CA PRO A 242 21.76 17.67 3.87
C PRO A 242 22.24 16.31 4.39
N GLU A 243 22.35 16.17 5.72
CA GLU A 243 22.82 14.95 6.38
C GLU A 243 21.80 13.81 6.22
N LEU A 244 20.52 14.10 6.40
CA LEU A 244 19.41 13.15 6.24
C LEU A 244 19.37 12.56 4.82
N ALA A 245 19.64 13.36 3.81
CA ALA A 245 19.62 12.97 2.40
C ALA A 245 20.89 12.24 1.93
N THR A 246 22.04 12.46 2.56
CA THR A 246 23.36 11.99 2.07
C THR A 246 23.44 10.48 1.90
N ALA A 247 23.20 9.70 2.96
CA ALA A 247 23.27 8.23 2.90
C ALA A 247 22.29 7.62 1.86
N PRO A 248 21.00 8.04 1.79
CA PRO A 248 20.12 7.64 0.69
C PRO A 248 20.67 7.94 -0.71
N LEU A 249 21.24 9.12 -0.94
CA LEU A 249 21.77 9.50 -2.25
C LEU A 249 22.95 8.64 -2.68
N VAL A 250 23.90 8.36 -1.78
CA VAL A 250 25.04 7.46 -2.04
C VAL A 250 24.54 6.07 -2.46
N TYR A 251 23.52 5.54 -1.77
CA TYR A 251 22.92 4.26 -2.14
C TYR A 251 22.22 4.32 -3.51
N LEU A 252 21.44 5.36 -3.79
CA LEU A 252 20.74 5.50 -5.08
C LEU A 252 21.70 5.65 -6.27
N LYS A 253 22.81 6.39 -6.12
CA LYS A 253 23.87 6.49 -7.13
C LYS A 253 24.45 5.10 -7.46
N LYS A 254 24.78 4.31 -6.44
CA LYS A 254 25.24 2.91 -6.57
C LYS A 254 24.21 1.97 -7.22
N ILE A 255 22.91 2.23 -7.04
CA ILE A 255 21.85 1.49 -7.76
C ILE A 255 21.77 1.92 -9.23
N VAL A 256 21.92 3.21 -9.55
CA VAL A 256 21.93 3.72 -10.93
C VAL A 256 23.06 3.10 -11.76
N GLU A 257 24.25 2.95 -11.18
CA GLU A 257 25.41 2.28 -11.80
C GLU A 257 25.12 0.80 -12.10
N LYS A 258 24.49 0.08 -11.15
CA LYS A 258 24.18 -1.36 -11.25
C LYS A 258 22.94 -1.69 -12.08
N THR A 259 22.07 -0.72 -12.32
CA THR A 259 20.85 -0.91 -13.10
C THR A 259 21.21 -1.02 -14.58
N SER A 260 20.63 -1.95 -15.33
CA SER A 260 20.77 -2.02 -16.79
C SER A 260 19.74 -1.12 -17.50
N ASN A 261 18.50 -1.12 -17.00
CA ASN A 261 17.35 -0.49 -17.64
C ASN A 261 17.40 1.06 -17.57
N GLU A 262 17.67 1.68 -18.71
CA GLU A 262 17.77 3.14 -18.87
C GLU A 262 16.52 3.93 -18.43
N ASN A 263 15.33 3.34 -18.53
CA ASN A 263 14.12 4.04 -18.06
C ASN A 263 14.08 4.10 -16.52
N PHE A 264 14.55 3.07 -15.84
CA PHE A 264 14.67 3.07 -14.38
C PHE A 264 15.82 3.99 -13.92
N LYS A 265 16.98 3.96 -14.61
CA LYS A 265 18.06 4.93 -14.37
C LYS A 265 17.57 6.37 -14.47
N ARG A 266 16.87 6.72 -15.55
CA ARG A 266 16.36 8.09 -15.78
C ARG A 266 15.41 8.56 -14.67
N VAL A 267 14.56 7.67 -14.17
CA VAL A 267 13.65 7.97 -13.05
C VAL A 267 14.40 8.19 -11.74
N ILE A 268 15.39 7.34 -11.44
CA ILE A 268 16.18 7.45 -10.19
C ILE A 268 17.14 8.64 -10.24
N LYS A 269 17.84 8.88 -11.36
CA LYS A 269 18.67 10.08 -11.57
C LYS A 269 17.86 11.36 -11.36
N ARG A 270 16.71 11.48 -12.03
CA ARG A 270 15.83 12.65 -11.84
C ARG A 270 15.40 12.87 -10.37
N PHE A 271 15.29 11.82 -9.56
CA PHE A 271 15.04 11.97 -8.13
C PHE A 271 16.28 12.45 -7.36
N ILE A 272 17.46 11.87 -7.64
CA ILE A 272 18.75 12.31 -7.12
C ILE A 272 18.95 13.80 -7.38
N ASP A 273 18.85 14.23 -8.65
CA ASP A 273 19.06 15.62 -9.07
C ASP A 273 18.16 16.61 -8.30
N GLN A 274 16.91 16.22 -8.02
CA GLN A 274 15.94 17.07 -7.30
C GLN A 274 16.20 17.14 -5.80
N VAL A 275 16.73 16.06 -5.21
CA VAL A 275 17.14 16.06 -3.80
C VAL A 275 18.43 16.85 -3.62
N GLU A 276 19.40 16.73 -4.53
CA GLU A 276 20.66 17.49 -4.52
C GLU A 276 20.40 19.00 -4.63
N LEU A 277 19.51 19.43 -5.53
CA LEU A 277 19.06 20.84 -5.59
C LEU A 277 18.44 21.33 -4.27
N ASN A 278 17.79 20.44 -3.51
CA ASN A 278 17.25 20.79 -2.19
C ASN A 278 18.32 20.82 -1.09
N ILE A 279 19.35 19.97 -1.18
CA ILE A 279 20.54 20.03 -0.32
C ILE A 279 21.22 21.38 -0.52
N ASP A 280 21.51 21.79 -1.76
CA ASP A 280 22.16 23.06 -2.08
C ASP A 280 21.35 24.27 -1.60
N PHE A 281 20.01 24.21 -1.72
CA PHE A 281 19.11 25.24 -1.23
C PHE A 281 19.16 25.37 0.30
N VAL A 282 19.08 24.25 1.03
CA VAL A 282 19.13 24.24 2.50
C VAL A 282 20.51 24.62 3.01
N GLN A 283 21.58 24.12 2.39
CA GLN A 283 22.96 24.38 2.80
C GLN A 283 23.28 25.88 2.71
N LYS A 284 23.00 26.55 1.59
CA LYS A 284 23.20 28.00 1.44
C LYS A 284 22.48 28.80 2.53
N LYS A 285 21.24 28.41 2.83
CA LYS A 285 20.43 29.04 3.90
C LYS A 285 20.95 28.74 5.31
N ARG A 286 21.64 27.62 5.50
CA ARG A 286 22.29 27.21 6.75
C ARG A 286 23.63 27.90 6.97
N ASP A 287 24.39 28.15 5.91
CA ASP A 287 25.67 28.85 5.98
C ASP A 287 25.49 30.30 6.49
N ASP A 288 24.37 30.94 6.13
CA ASP A 288 23.97 32.28 6.59
C ASP A 288 23.22 32.27 7.96
N ALA A 289 23.04 31.13 8.62
CA ALA A 289 22.17 31.01 9.79
C ALA A 289 22.82 31.61 11.06
N PRO A 290 22.23 32.65 11.70
CA PRO A 290 22.84 33.36 12.82
C PRO A 290 22.59 32.70 14.19
N PHE A 291 22.34 31.39 14.23
CA PHE A 291 21.95 30.66 15.45
C PHE A 291 22.78 29.39 15.66
N SER A 292 22.92 29.00 16.92
CA SER A 292 23.59 27.75 17.32
C SER A 292 22.66 26.54 17.13
N PRO A 293 23.16 25.34 16.78
CA PRO A 293 22.36 24.11 16.77
C PRO A 293 21.67 23.77 18.12
N ASN A 294 22.13 24.37 19.23
CA ASN A 294 21.51 24.23 20.55
C ASN A 294 20.24 25.09 20.72
N ASP A 295 20.02 26.09 19.87
CA ASP A 295 18.80 26.91 19.87
C ASP A 295 17.68 26.18 19.12
N GLN A 296 16.93 25.36 19.86
CA GLN A 296 15.81 24.58 19.34
C GLN A 296 14.74 25.47 18.70
N GLN A 297 14.49 26.67 19.24
CA GLN A 297 13.45 27.56 18.72
C GLN A 297 13.84 28.13 17.35
N SER A 298 15.10 28.56 17.18
CA SER A 298 15.60 29.01 15.87
C SER A 298 15.69 27.86 14.86
N VAL A 299 16.06 26.66 15.30
CA VAL A 299 16.05 25.44 14.46
C VAL A 299 14.65 25.10 13.95
N GLU A 300 13.62 25.20 14.80
CA GLU A 300 12.23 24.97 14.42
C GLU A 300 11.68 26.07 13.49
N LEU A 301 12.09 27.32 13.68
CA LEU A 301 11.67 28.46 12.85
C LEU A 301 12.41 28.54 11.50
N PHE A 302 13.53 27.84 11.34
CA PHE A 302 14.32 27.80 10.12
C PHE A 302 13.48 27.45 8.89
N LEU A 303 13.55 28.32 7.86
CA LEU A 303 12.84 28.21 6.58
C LEU A 303 11.31 28.04 6.64
N GLN A 304 10.66 28.33 7.77
CA GLN A 304 9.19 28.23 7.88
C GLN A 304 8.46 29.24 6.97
N ALA A 305 9.06 30.40 6.70
CA ALA A 305 8.52 31.38 5.76
C ALA A 305 8.55 30.84 4.31
N GLU A 306 9.68 30.30 3.88
CA GLU A 306 9.84 29.65 2.58
C GLU A 306 8.91 28.43 2.45
N LYS A 307 8.76 27.62 3.50
CA LYS A 307 7.82 26.49 3.55
C LYS A 307 6.36 26.94 3.35
N ARG A 308 5.95 28.04 3.96
CA ARG A 308 4.62 28.66 3.76
C ARG A 308 4.44 29.18 2.33
N SER A 309 5.48 29.75 1.72
CA SER A 309 5.44 30.19 0.32
C SER A 309 5.26 29.01 -0.66
N GLY A 310 5.76 27.82 -0.31
CA GLY A 310 5.62 26.60 -1.10
C GLY A 310 6.34 26.59 -2.45
N ASN A 311 7.18 27.60 -2.73
CA ASN A 311 7.80 27.84 -4.03
C ASN A 311 9.04 26.97 -4.33
N ASN A 312 9.59 26.27 -3.34
CA ASN A 312 10.74 25.38 -3.50
C ASN A 312 10.53 24.34 -4.63
N PRO A 313 11.44 24.22 -5.61
CA PRO A 313 11.39 23.21 -6.67
C PRO A 313 11.12 21.78 -6.19
N PHE A 314 11.73 21.36 -5.08
CA PHE A 314 11.54 20.01 -4.54
C PHE A 314 10.10 19.77 -4.05
N THR A 315 9.48 20.79 -3.44
CA THR A 315 8.06 20.74 -3.04
C THR A 315 7.15 20.60 -4.27
N GLN A 316 7.47 21.29 -5.37
CA GLN A 316 6.71 21.17 -6.63
C GLN A 316 6.90 19.80 -7.28
N TYR A 317 8.12 19.26 -7.25
CA TYR A 317 8.44 17.92 -7.72
C TYR A 317 7.67 16.84 -6.94
N TYR A 318 7.73 16.87 -5.59
CA TYR A 318 6.96 15.98 -4.73
C TYR A 318 5.45 16.03 -5.06
N LYS A 319 4.87 17.22 -5.15
CA LYS A 319 3.46 17.40 -5.57
C LYS A 319 3.18 16.80 -6.95
N SER A 320 4.14 16.79 -7.87
CA SER A 320 4.03 16.15 -9.19
C SER A 320 4.07 14.61 -9.11
N ILE A 321 4.96 14.04 -8.29
CA ILE A 321 5.05 12.60 -8.04
C ILE A 321 3.76 12.09 -7.39
N MET A 322 3.24 12.77 -6.36
CA MET A 322 1.99 12.38 -5.70
C MET A 322 0.77 12.46 -6.62
N ARG A 323 0.66 13.50 -7.46
CA ARG A 323 -0.40 13.56 -8.50
C ARG A 323 -0.31 12.37 -9.45
N LYS A 324 0.89 12.01 -9.93
CA LYS A 324 1.10 10.82 -10.79
C LYS A 324 0.77 9.52 -10.06
N ALA A 325 1.09 9.40 -8.78
CA ALA A 325 0.74 8.25 -7.94
C ALA A 325 -0.78 8.02 -7.89
N VAL A 326 -1.54 9.09 -7.63
CA VAL A 326 -3.01 9.06 -7.63
C VAL A 326 -3.56 8.73 -9.02
N SER A 327 -3.07 9.39 -10.08
CA SER A 327 -3.49 9.11 -11.46
C SER A 327 -3.24 7.66 -11.86
N ARG A 328 -2.11 7.05 -11.47
CA ARG A 328 -1.86 5.62 -11.70
C ARG A 328 -2.92 4.77 -11.01
N LYS A 329 -3.14 5.00 -9.72
CA LYS A 329 -4.12 4.26 -8.89
C LYS A 329 -5.55 4.38 -9.44
N THR A 330 -5.92 5.50 -10.10
CA THR A 330 -7.24 5.66 -10.75
C THR A 330 -7.31 5.11 -12.19
N ILE A 331 -6.22 5.14 -12.96
CA ILE A 331 -6.17 4.56 -14.31
C ILE A 331 -6.24 3.03 -14.26
N THR A 332 -5.60 2.40 -13.27
CA THR A 332 -5.74 0.94 -13.06
C THR A 332 -7.21 0.58 -12.82
N LYS A 333 -7.95 1.36 -12.01
CA LYS A 333 -9.40 1.17 -11.79
C LYS A 333 -10.27 1.40 -13.03
N ARG A 334 -9.92 2.36 -13.89
CA ARG A 334 -10.72 2.66 -15.10
C ARG A 334 -10.57 1.64 -16.23
N LYS A 335 -9.54 0.79 -16.21
CA LYS A 335 -9.42 -0.32 -17.18
C LYS A 335 -10.32 -1.52 -16.85
N SER A 336 -10.97 -1.50 -15.70
CA SER A 336 -11.92 -2.50 -15.23
C SER A 336 -13.35 -1.92 -15.16
N PRO A 337 -14.01 -1.77 -16.32
CA PRO A 337 -15.40 -2.26 -16.38
C PRO A 337 -15.67 -3.13 -17.61
N GLY A 338 -16.47 -4.18 -17.41
CA GLY A 338 -17.13 -4.90 -18.51
C GLY A 338 -16.49 -6.23 -18.92
N LYS A 339 -16.85 -7.32 -18.20
CA LYS A 339 -17.04 -8.62 -18.86
C LYS A 339 -18.26 -8.55 -19.78
N GLY A 340 -18.11 -7.85 -20.91
CA GLY A 340 -19.09 -7.83 -21.98
C GLY A 340 -19.21 -9.25 -22.56
N LYS A 341 -20.27 -9.97 -22.18
CA LYS A 341 -20.65 -11.21 -22.87
C LYS A 341 -20.81 -10.87 -24.35
N LYS A 342 -19.96 -11.41 -25.23
CA LYS A 342 -20.27 -11.50 -26.66
C LYS A 342 -21.45 -12.47 -26.82
N LYS A 343 -22.67 -11.96 -26.60
CA LYS A 343 -23.90 -12.56 -27.12
C LYS A 343 -23.74 -12.58 -28.64
N ARG A 344 -23.52 -13.77 -29.19
CA ARG A 344 -23.53 -14.00 -30.64
C ARG A 344 -25.00 -14.01 -31.07
N MET A 345 -25.61 -12.83 -31.20
CA MET A 345 -26.96 -12.71 -31.75
C MET A 345 -26.87 -13.01 -33.25
N GLN A 346 -27.62 -14.03 -33.67
CA GLN A 346 -27.92 -14.27 -35.07
C GLN A 346 -28.64 -13.04 -35.64
N HIS A 347 -28.27 -12.60 -36.84
CA HIS A 347 -29.12 -11.70 -37.61
C HIS A 347 -30.19 -12.53 -38.30
N SER A 348 -31.44 -12.26 -37.98
CA SER A 348 -32.61 -12.69 -38.72
C SER A 348 -33.14 -11.51 -39.54
N ASN A 349 -32.88 -11.53 -40.83
CA ASN A 349 -33.65 -10.90 -41.92
C ASN A 349 -33.50 -11.91 -43.08
N GLY A 350 -34.51 -12.55 -43.65
CA GLY A 350 -35.96 -12.40 -43.56
C GLY A 350 -36.53 -12.28 -44.97
N VAL A 351 -37.56 -13.07 -45.33
CA VAL A 351 -38.32 -13.05 -46.62
C VAL A 351 -37.54 -13.69 -47.82
N VAL A 352 -38.07 -14.63 -48.64
CA VAL A 352 -39.32 -15.44 -48.65
C VAL A 352 -39.18 -16.69 -49.56
N ASP A 353 -40.03 -17.70 -49.34
CA ASP A 353 -40.47 -18.87 -50.17
C ASP A 353 -39.52 -19.75 -51.02
N GLY A 354 -39.83 -21.06 -51.05
CA GLY A 354 -39.40 -21.99 -52.11
C GLY A 354 -38.84 -23.34 -51.66
N ASN A 355 -39.72 -24.31 -51.33
CA ASN A 355 -39.41 -25.76 -51.35
C ASN A 355 -39.81 -26.32 -52.74
N PRO A 356 -39.39 -27.53 -53.21
CA PRO A 356 -38.99 -28.70 -52.41
C PRO A 356 -37.85 -29.63 -52.96
N THR A 357 -37.61 -30.71 -52.21
CA THR A 357 -37.17 -32.09 -52.60
C THR A 357 -35.72 -32.45 -52.97
N ASP A 358 -35.30 -33.56 -52.32
CA ASP A 358 -34.35 -34.62 -52.71
C ASP A 358 -32.90 -34.34 -53.13
N SER A 359 -31.96 -34.93 -52.38
CA SER A 359 -31.38 -36.22 -52.81
C SER A 359 -30.45 -36.87 -51.77
N LEU A 360 -30.53 -38.20 -51.62
CA LEU A 360 -29.59 -39.01 -50.84
C LEU A 360 -28.25 -39.20 -51.58
N LYS A 361 -27.15 -39.38 -50.84
CA LYS A 361 -26.08 -40.32 -51.26
C LYS A 361 -25.29 -40.93 -50.09
N LYS A 362 -24.83 -42.17 -50.30
CA LYS A 362 -24.39 -43.12 -49.28
C LYS A 362 -22.88 -43.08 -48.98
N GLN A 363 -22.53 -43.67 -47.85
CA GLN A 363 -21.18 -44.03 -47.38
C GLN A 363 -20.37 -44.87 -48.37
N LYS A 364 -19.04 -44.91 -48.18
CA LYS A 364 -18.23 -46.13 -48.36
C LYS A 364 -17.11 -46.25 -47.33
N ILE A 365 -16.75 -47.49 -47.02
CA ILE A 365 -15.96 -47.96 -45.87
C ILE A 365 -14.58 -48.46 -46.33
N LYS A 366 -13.56 -48.47 -45.46
CA LYS A 366 -12.49 -49.50 -45.47
C LYS A 366 -12.09 -49.93 -44.05
N HIS A 367 -11.92 -51.24 -43.86
CA HIS A 367 -11.42 -51.91 -42.64
C HIS A 367 -9.94 -52.34 -42.79
N PRO A 368 -9.24 -52.66 -41.68
CA PRO A 368 -7.92 -53.32 -41.67
C PRO A 368 -7.97 -54.82 -41.28
N ASN A 369 -6.90 -55.57 -41.62
CA ASN A 369 -6.42 -56.89 -41.13
C ASN A 369 -5.02 -57.11 -41.76
N GLY A 370 -4.02 -57.85 -41.25
CA GLY A 370 -3.81 -58.61 -40.00
C GLY A 370 -2.34 -59.15 -39.92
N VAL A 371 -1.82 -59.54 -38.74
CA VAL A 371 -1.39 -60.93 -38.36
C VAL A 371 0.10 -61.29 -38.67
N VAL A 372 1.05 -61.32 -37.67
CA VAL A 372 1.63 -62.50 -36.90
C VAL A 372 2.79 -63.22 -37.65
N ASP A 373 3.98 -63.62 -37.12
CA ASP A 373 4.65 -63.59 -35.78
C ASP A 373 6.21 -63.69 -35.90
N GLY A 374 6.99 -63.94 -34.81
CA GLY A 374 8.30 -64.65 -34.92
C GLY A 374 9.53 -64.33 -34.00
N ASN A 375 9.50 -64.75 -32.72
CA ASN A 375 10.61 -65.36 -31.90
C ASN A 375 12.02 -64.74 -31.59
N VAL A 376 12.29 -64.64 -30.26
CA VAL A 376 13.42 -65.25 -29.45
C VAL A 376 14.78 -64.53 -29.17
N ALA A 377 15.18 -64.58 -27.86
CA ALA A 377 16.53 -64.50 -27.22
C ALA A 377 17.31 -63.14 -27.20
N ASP A 378 18.08 -62.73 -26.18
CA ASP A 378 18.49 -63.17 -24.82
C ASP A 378 19.40 -62.07 -24.19
N SER A 379 19.59 -62.09 -22.85
CA SER A 379 20.60 -61.37 -22.05
C SER A 379 20.50 -59.82 -21.98
N GLY A 380 20.92 -59.15 -20.89
CA GLY A 380 21.44 -59.62 -19.59
C GLY A 380 21.65 -58.41 -18.65
N LYS A 381 21.61 -58.62 -17.32
CA LYS A 381 21.93 -57.56 -16.34
C LYS A 381 23.44 -57.46 -16.11
N ASN A 382 23.93 -56.23 -15.92
CA ASN A 382 24.66 -55.83 -14.70
C ASN A 382 24.55 -54.32 -14.50
#